data_AF-A0A2N9M5D0-F1
#
_entry.id   AF-A0A2N9M5D0-F1
#
_cell.length_a   1.000
_cell.length_b   1.000
_cell.length_c   1.000
_cell.angle_alpha   90.00
_cell.angle_beta   90.00
_cell.angle_gamma   90.00
#
_symmetry.space_group_name_H-M   'P 1'
#
loop_
_entity.id
_entity.type
_entity.pdbx_description
1 polymer ?
#
loop_
_entity_poly.entity_id
_entity_poly.type
_entity_poly.pdbx_seq_one_letter_code
_entity_poly.pdbx_strand_id
1 'polypeptide(L)'
;MKRALLASARLIQATFIRAAFVKAAFVFISSALATTVPVHAQSIAGTWQGALALPNGNSVRVAFSVAKNPDGSLHGGIRYVDSNAGLVFSSITFSAPDLAVTQSMTSMAYHGKLSADGQSIIGTWSQGDRTLPLTLTLATAASLWKPAGPPPMASDADPSYEVAVIKPALPEEQHPIWNMRTPEFHATGTNAAELIKMVYKIRGRQILNAPPWVEDSKFDITAKPDTPEVPTDDQTRIMIRKLLTERFHLVCHTGTQDFPVLVMTLDPKGPRPVPSDPDFNVRGGMLLRQDGGEMQLHLSGVNMQEFLKDLMDRYRDRQIVDETGLTGTYDITLSLPPAALQGTGDGGAEEEVGTDYIAAAEHAGFKFVSKKAPLPVVIIDHIDPPTAN
;
A
#
# COMPACT_ATOMS: atom_id res chain seq x y z
N MET A 1 34.36 -24.07 73.16
CA MET A 1 33.72 -25.39 72.92
C MET A 1 32.34 -25.36 73.55
N LYS A 2 31.24 -25.46 72.78
CA LYS A 2 29.81 -25.43 73.20
C LYS A 2 29.34 -24.08 73.84
N ARG A 3 28.32 -23.42 73.25
CA ARG A 3 26.90 -23.26 73.69
C ARG A 3 26.71 -22.34 74.93
N ALA A 4 26.02 -21.19 74.85
CA ALA A 4 24.54 -20.95 74.76
C ALA A 4 23.83 -21.08 76.13
N LEU A 5 22.76 -20.35 76.52
CA LEU A 5 21.87 -19.36 75.87
C LEU A 5 21.16 -18.48 76.96
N LEU A 6 20.14 -17.67 76.59
CA LEU A 6 19.16 -16.90 77.43
C LEU A 6 19.69 -15.58 78.05
N ALA A 7 19.00 -14.42 78.10
CA ALA A 7 17.58 -14.01 78.21
C ALA A 7 17.04 -14.01 79.68
N SER A 8 16.19 -13.08 80.16
CA SER A 8 15.68 -11.76 79.67
C SER A 8 14.79 -11.08 80.75
N ALA A 9 14.74 -9.74 80.86
CA ALA A 9 13.78 -9.00 81.72
C ALA A 9 13.52 -7.53 81.24
N ARG A 10 12.50 -6.85 81.80
CA ARG A 10 12.01 -5.48 81.43
C ARG A 10 11.49 -4.69 82.67
N LEU A 11 10.95 -3.47 82.43
CA LEU A 11 10.08 -2.59 83.26
C LEU A 11 10.78 -1.68 84.33
N ILE A 12 10.26 -0.48 84.72
CA ILE A 12 9.44 0.57 84.05
C ILE A 12 9.39 1.89 84.90
N GLN A 13 8.69 2.94 84.42
CA GLN A 13 8.37 4.26 85.07
C GLN A 13 9.56 5.25 85.23
N ALA A 14 9.51 6.56 84.89
CA ALA A 14 8.47 7.62 84.71
C ALA A 14 8.13 8.42 86.00
N THR A 15 7.78 9.72 85.97
CA THR A 15 7.42 10.62 84.84
C THR A 15 8.25 11.96 84.88
N PHE A 16 7.85 13.23 84.63
CA PHE A 16 6.58 13.96 84.38
C PHE A 16 6.78 15.21 83.46
N ILE A 17 5.88 16.21 83.49
CA ILE A 17 5.68 17.31 82.50
C ILE A 17 6.01 18.71 83.08
N ARG A 18 6.45 19.66 82.23
CA ARG A 18 6.05 21.09 82.28
C ARG A 18 5.98 21.71 80.88
N ALA A 19 5.10 22.71 80.71
CA ALA A 19 4.88 23.42 79.45
C ALA A 19 4.81 24.94 79.66
N ALA A 20 5.16 25.72 78.64
CA ALA A 20 5.02 27.18 78.57
C ALA A 20 4.80 27.61 77.10
N PHE A 21 4.29 28.84 76.88
CA PHE A 21 3.67 29.25 75.61
C PHE A 21 4.12 30.64 75.14
N VAL A 22 3.88 30.96 73.86
CA VAL A 22 3.97 32.28 73.18
C VAL A 22 5.36 32.92 73.03
N LYS A 23 5.90 32.93 71.80
CA LYS A 23 5.87 34.10 70.88
C LYS A 23 6.32 33.71 69.47
N ALA A 24 5.76 34.39 68.46
CA ALA A 24 5.95 34.07 67.06
C ALA A 24 6.96 35.02 66.37
N ALA A 25 7.68 34.48 65.39
CA ALA A 25 8.37 35.25 64.35
C ALA A 25 8.21 34.48 63.03
N PHE A 26 7.39 34.99 62.11
CA PHE A 26 7.27 34.43 60.76
C PHE A 26 8.47 34.86 59.92
N VAL A 27 9.25 33.91 59.41
CA VAL A 27 10.23 34.14 58.34
C VAL A 27 10.00 33.10 57.25
N PHE A 28 9.07 33.40 56.35
CA PHE A 28 8.92 32.64 55.10
C PHE A 28 10.08 32.99 54.17
N ILE A 29 11.17 32.20 54.23
CA ILE A 29 12.12 32.15 53.14
C ILE A 29 11.45 31.33 52.02
N SER A 30 10.77 32.02 51.13
CA SER A 30 10.26 31.45 49.88
C SER A 30 11.44 31.12 48.96
N SER A 31 12.13 30.02 49.27
CA SER A 31 13.16 29.41 48.44
C SER A 31 12.54 28.93 47.13
N ALA A 32 12.40 29.84 46.18
CA ALA A 32 12.00 29.54 44.81
C ALA A 32 13.10 28.73 44.13
N LEU A 33 13.11 27.43 44.43
CA LEU A 33 13.74 26.42 43.59
C LEU A 33 13.04 26.48 42.23
N ALA A 34 13.58 27.32 41.34
CA ALA A 34 13.36 27.20 39.92
C ALA A 34 13.91 25.84 39.51
N THR A 35 13.08 24.80 39.61
CA THR A 35 13.32 23.53 38.96
C THR A 35 13.30 23.83 37.46
N THR A 36 14.47 24.12 36.91
CA THR A 36 14.71 24.07 35.48
C THR A 36 14.51 22.62 35.07
N VAL A 37 13.24 22.27 34.79
CA VAL A 37 12.90 21.07 34.05
C VAL A 37 13.81 21.14 32.82
N PRO A 38 14.73 20.18 32.62
CA PRO A 38 15.57 20.21 31.45
C PRO A 38 14.62 20.19 30.26
N VAL A 39 14.71 21.21 29.41
CA VAL A 39 13.97 21.24 28.15
C VAL A 39 14.47 20.04 27.36
N HIS A 40 13.74 18.93 27.46
CA HIS A 40 13.87 17.82 26.54
C HIS A 40 13.77 18.45 25.16
N ALA A 41 14.82 18.31 24.35
CA ALA A 41 14.78 18.73 22.96
C ALA A 41 13.59 17.99 22.34
N GLN A 42 12.49 18.73 22.11
CA GLN A 42 11.20 18.11 21.82
C GLN A 42 11.33 17.30 20.53
N SER A 43 11.34 15.98 20.65
CA SER A 43 11.58 15.11 19.52
C SER A 43 10.33 15.06 18.65
N ILE A 44 10.45 15.58 17.44
CA ILE A 44 9.41 15.45 16.41
C ILE A 44 9.41 14.04 15.77
N ALA A 45 10.45 13.23 16.02
CA ALA A 45 10.52 11.86 15.53
C ALA A 45 9.48 10.96 16.22
N GLY A 46 8.75 10.18 15.42
CA GLY A 46 7.57 9.41 15.80
C GLY A 46 6.60 9.26 14.63
N THR A 47 5.49 8.56 14.85
CA THR A 47 4.37 8.51 13.89
C THR A 47 3.23 9.40 14.40
N TRP A 48 2.69 10.24 13.53
CA TRP A 48 1.74 11.29 13.85
C TRP A 48 0.51 11.15 12.95
N GLN A 49 -0.67 10.90 13.51
CA GLN A 49 -1.88 10.63 12.73
C GLN A 49 -2.96 11.71 12.89
N GLY A 50 -3.71 11.97 11.83
CA GLY A 50 -4.79 12.94 11.79
C GLY A 50 -5.73 12.73 10.61
N ALA A 51 -6.90 13.35 10.65
CA ALA A 51 -7.89 13.29 9.59
C ALA A 51 -7.99 14.66 8.89
N LEU A 52 -7.68 14.69 7.60
CA LEU A 52 -7.83 15.88 6.75
C LEU A 52 -9.28 15.98 6.30
N ALA A 53 -10.04 16.94 6.83
CA ALA A 53 -11.43 17.16 6.45
C ALA A 53 -11.51 17.82 5.05
N LEU A 54 -12.29 17.22 4.14
CA LEU A 54 -12.47 17.72 2.78
C LEU A 54 -13.78 18.52 2.63
N PRO A 55 -13.85 19.51 1.72
CA PRO A 55 -15.06 20.30 1.49
C PRO A 55 -16.31 19.52 1.04
N ASN A 56 -16.17 18.26 0.62
CA ASN A 56 -17.27 17.38 0.25
C ASN A 56 -17.83 16.56 1.44
N GLY A 57 -17.39 16.84 2.67
CA GLY A 57 -17.84 16.15 3.89
C GLY A 57 -17.09 14.85 4.20
N ASN A 58 -16.29 14.32 3.26
CA ASN A 58 -15.41 13.18 3.52
C ASN A 58 -14.16 13.62 4.31
N SER A 59 -13.40 12.66 4.84
CA SER A 59 -12.08 12.91 5.40
C SER A 59 -11.06 11.91 4.89
N VAL A 60 -9.78 12.33 4.83
CA VAL A 60 -8.65 11.47 4.48
C VAL A 60 -7.84 11.22 5.74
N ARG A 61 -7.78 9.97 6.19
CA ARG A 61 -6.95 9.58 7.34
C ARG A 61 -5.49 9.44 6.91
N VAL A 62 -4.60 10.18 7.54
CA VAL A 62 -3.18 10.23 7.22
C VAL A 62 -2.32 9.93 8.45
N ALA A 63 -1.18 9.30 8.23
CA ALA A 63 -0.14 9.10 9.24
C ALA A 63 1.21 9.57 8.68
N PHE A 64 1.82 10.57 9.31
CA PHE A 64 3.16 11.06 9.02
C PHE A 64 4.14 10.29 9.92
N SER A 65 5.07 9.53 9.35
CA SER A 65 6.20 8.99 10.12
C SER A 65 7.43 9.85 9.89
N VAL A 66 8.10 10.25 10.97
CA VAL A 66 9.30 11.09 10.97
C VAL A 66 10.39 10.41 11.79
N ALA A 67 11.59 10.31 11.24
CA ALA A 67 12.77 9.77 11.90
C ALA A 67 13.97 10.71 11.74
N LYS A 68 15.06 10.40 12.46
CA LYS A 68 16.27 11.22 12.52
C LYS A 68 17.48 10.40 12.11
N ASN A 69 18.22 10.92 11.14
CA ASN A 69 19.46 10.32 10.64
C ASN A 69 20.61 10.45 11.65
N PRO A 70 21.70 9.65 11.51
CA PRO A 70 22.89 9.76 12.35
C PRO A 70 23.59 11.12 12.31
N ASP A 71 23.47 11.86 11.20
CA ASP A 71 23.97 13.24 11.05
C ASP A 71 23.08 14.30 11.73
N GLY A 72 21.89 13.90 12.17
CA GLY A 72 20.89 14.74 12.81
C GLY A 72 19.83 15.35 11.89
N SER A 73 19.90 15.12 10.58
CA SER A 73 18.84 15.49 9.63
C SER A 73 17.56 14.67 9.86
N LEU A 74 16.42 15.17 9.36
CA LEU A 74 15.13 14.48 9.45
C LEU A 74 14.74 13.89 8.09
N HIS A 75 14.20 12.67 8.12
CA HIS A 75 13.61 11.97 6.99
C HIS A 75 12.27 11.35 7.43
N GLY A 76 11.46 10.93 6.48
CA GLY A 76 10.10 10.48 6.78
C GLY A 76 9.18 10.43 5.57
N GLY A 77 7.92 10.11 5.82
CA GLY A 77 6.89 10.02 4.79
C GLY A 77 5.46 10.02 5.33
N ILE A 78 4.50 10.13 4.42
CA ILE A 78 3.06 10.07 4.68
C ILE A 78 2.49 8.73 4.19
N ARG A 79 1.66 8.10 5.02
CA ARG A 79 0.77 6.99 4.64
C ARG A 79 -0.68 7.47 4.64
N TYR A 80 -1.40 7.17 3.57
CA TYR A 80 -2.86 7.31 3.47
C TYR A 80 -3.49 6.02 4.02
N VAL A 81 -4.12 6.09 5.19
CA VAL A 81 -4.42 4.90 6.02
C VAL A 81 -5.40 3.95 5.33
N ASP A 82 -6.38 4.46 4.60
CA ASP A 82 -7.46 3.64 4.00
C ASP A 82 -7.16 3.12 2.60
N SER A 83 -6.23 3.75 1.86
CA SER A 83 -5.75 3.24 0.56
C SER A 83 -4.46 2.43 0.69
N ASN A 84 -3.80 2.48 1.85
CA ASN A 84 -2.45 1.95 2.12
C ASN A 84 -1.34 2.46 1.16
N ALA A 85 -1.58 3.56 0.44
CA ALA A 85 -0.55 4.23 -0.36
C ALA A 85 0.32 5.14 0.53
N GLY A 86 1.54 5.45 0.08
CA GLY A 86 2.39 6.41 0.79
C GLY A 86 3.44 7.11 -0.09
N LEU A 87 4.08 8.12 0.47
CA LEU A 87 5.13 8.92 -0.17
C LEU A 87 6.17 9.34 0.87
N VAL A 88 7.46 9.28 0.53
CA VAL A 88 8.53 9.97 1.27
C VAL A 88 8.31 11.49 1.20
N PHE A 89 8.76 12.25 2.20
CA PHE A 89 8.75 13.72 2.17
C PHE A 89 9.99 14.28 1.47
N SER A 90 9.82 15.27 0.60
CA SER A 90 10.94 15.96 -0.08
C SER A 90 11.76 16.84 0.87
N SER A 91 11.17 17.30 1.97
CA SER A 91 11.86 18.00 3.04
C SER A 91 11.11 17.90 4.36
N ILE A 92 11.86 17.83 5.46
CA ILE A 92 11.35 17.94 6.83
C ILE A 92 12.30 18.88 7.58
N THR A 93 11.77 19.96 8.11
CA THR A 93 12.51 20.89 8.97
C THR A 93 11.75 21.14 10.26
N PHE A 94 12.45 21.11 11.38
CA PHE A 94 11.86 21.30 12.71
C PHE A 94 12.76 22.19 13.57
N SER A 95 12.16 23.27 14.08
CA SER A 95 12.77 24.21 15.00
C SER A 95 11.73 24.53 16.08
N ALA A 96 11.76 23.77 17.17
CA ALA A 96 10.69 23.70 18.16
C ALA A 96 10.13 25.09 18.56
N PRO A 97 8.79 25.29 18.51
CA PRO A 97 7.74 24.29 18.28
C PRO A 97 7.41 24.03 16.80
N ASP A 98 8.02 24.75 15.87
CA ASP A 98 7.58 24.81 14.47
C ASP A 98 8.12 23.63 13.63
N LEU A 99 7.19 22.92 12.97
CA LEU A 99 7.43 21.88 11.96
C LEU A 99 7.01 22.40 10.58
N ALA A 100 7.86 22.21 9.57
CA ALA A 100 7.53 22.36 8.16
C ALA A 100 7.93 21.10 7.38
N VAL A 101 7.00 20.56 6.61
CA VAL A 101 7.14 19.34 5.77
C VAL A 101 6.70 19.67 4.34
N THR A 102 7.36 19.12 3.33
CA THR A 102 6.92 19.23 1.92
C THR A 102 7.04 17.92 1.15
N GLN A 103 6.22 17.76 0.10
CA GLN A 103 6.39 16.75 -0.95
C GLN A 103 6.07 17.38 -2.32
N SER A 104 7.15 17.74 -3.03
CA SER A 104 7.17 18.49 -4.28
C SER A 104 6.35 17.87 -5.40
N MET A 105 6.39 16.53 -5.56
CA MET A 105 5.61 15.79 -6.58
C MET A 105 4.11 16.09 -6.49
N THR A 106 3.61 16.34 -5.28
CA THR A 106 2.20 16.60 -5.00
C THR A 106 1.86 18.08 -4.80
N SER A 107 2.86 18.97 -4.91
CA SER A 107 2.80 20.37 -4.44
C SER A 107 2.23 20.51 -3.02
N MET A 108 2.55 19.54 -2.15
CA MET A 108 2.06 19.49 -0.77
C MET A 108 3.04 20.16 0.19
N ALA A 109 2.51 20.93 1.12
CA ALA A 109 3.21 21.43 2.29
C ALA A 109 2.34 21.24 3.55
N TYR A 110 3.00 21.03 4.69
CA TYR A 110 2.37 21.09 6.01
C TYR A 110 3.19 21.95 6.94
N HIS A 111 2.56 22.97 7.54
CA HIS A 111 3.15 23.84 8.56
C HIS A 111 2.36 23.70 9.85
N GLY A 112 3.01 23.27 10.93
CA GLY A 112 2.34 23.01 12.21
C GLY A 112 3.20 23.34 13.42
N LYS A 113 2.55 23.56 14.56
CA LYS A 113 3.20 23.82 15.84
C LYS A 113 2.93 22.67 16.80
N LEU A 114 4.01 22.10 17.32
CA LEU A 114 4.00 21.06 18.35
C LEU A 114 3.46 21.64 19.67
N SER A 115 2.55 20.92 20.32
CA SER A 115 2.02 21.30 21.63
C SER A 115 3.05 21.12 22.75
N ALA A 116 2.90 21.86 23.86
CA ALA A 116 3.88 21.87 24.95
C ALA A 116 4.07 20.51 25.64
N ASP A 117 3.06 19.63 25.58
CA ASP A 117 3.07 18.24 26.07
C ASP A 117 3.68 17.23 25.06
N GLY A 118 4.03 17.68 23.85
CA GLY A 118 4.53 16.84 22.77
C GLY A 118 3.53 15.81 22.22
N GLN A 119 2.22 15.96 22.46
CA GLN A 119 1.21 14.96 22.05
C GLN A 119 0.47 15.31 20.75
N SER A 120 0.49 16.57 20.31
CA SER A 120 -0.21 17.02 19.11
C SER A 120 0.58 18.04 18.31
N ILE A 121 0.31 18.11 17.01
CA ILE A 121 0.81 19.16 16.13
C ILE A 121 -0.42 19.83 15.50
N ILE A 122 -0.68 21.08 15.85
CA ILE A 122 -1.78 21.87 15.28
C ILE A 122 -1.22 22.63 14.09
N GLY A 123 -1.77 22.39 12.90
CA GLY A 123 -1.20 22.95 11.69
C GLY A 123 -2.14 23.01 10.50
N THR A 124 -1.53 23.39 9.39
CA THR A 124 -2.17 23.76 8.14
C THR A 124 -1.54 22.94 7.02
N TRP A 125 -2.37 22.15 6.33
CA TRP A 125 -2.04 21.44 5.11
C TRP A 125 -2.35 22.36 3.92
N SER A 126 -1.41 22.50 2.99
CA SER A 126 -1.60 23.21 1.72
C SER A 126 -1.23 22.30 0.56
N GLN A 127 -2.02 22.32 -0.51
CA GLN A 127 -1.80 21.51 -1.71
C GLN A 127 -2.37 22.21 -2.94
N GLY A 128 -1.49 22.76 -3.78
CA GLY A 128 -1.87 23.79 -4.75
C GLY A 128 -2.58 24.97 -4.05
N ASP A 129 -3.64 25.51 -4.65
CA ASP A 129 -4.42 26.62 -4.07
C ASP A 129 -5.24 26.23 -2.82
N ARG A 130 -5.35 24.93 -2.51
CA ARG A 130 -6.17 24.45 -1.38
C ARG A 130 -5.39 24.48 -0.09
N THR A 131 -5.99 25.05 0.95
CA THR A 131 -5.44 25.09 2.30
C THR A 131 -6.50 24.63 3.30
N LEU A 132 -6.14 23.70 4.19
CA LEU A 132 -7.03 22.98 5.10
C LEU A 132 -6.37 22.82 6.48
N PRO A 133 -7.13 22.90 7.59
CA PRO A 133 -6.59 22.59 8.92
C PRO A 133 -6.31 21.08 9.06
N LEU A 134 -5.18 20.73 9.65
CA LEU A 134 -4.81 19.36 9.99
C LEU A 134 -4.11 19.33 11.34
N THR A 135 -4.82 18.81 12.34
CA THR A 135 -4.23 18.45 13.63
C THR A 135 -3.74 17.00 13.56
N LEU A 136 -2.46 16.80 13.83
CA LEU A 136 -1.86 15.48 14.00
C LEU A 136 -1.73 15.15 15.49
N THR A 137 -1.76 13.87 15.83
CA THR A 137 -1.65 13.34 17.19
C THR A 137 -0.61 12.22 17.24
N LEU A 138 0.19 12.16 18.31
CA LEU A 138 1.25 11.15 18.43
C LEU A 138 0.65 9.74 18.55
N ALA A 139 1.02 8.87 17.62
CA ALA A 139 0.56 7.48 17.56
C ALA A 139 1.58 6.54 18.22
N THR A 140 1.07 5.54 18.92
CA THR A 140 1.82 4.39 19.42
C THR A 140 1.46 3.16 18.59
N ALA A 141 2.23 2.07 18.69
CA ALA A 141 1.87 0.80 18.04
C ALA A 141 0.47 0.27 18.42
N ALA A 142 -0.09 0.68 19.56
CA ALA A 142 -1.44 0.32 20.00
C ALA A 142 -2.53 1.32 19.56
N SER A 143 -2.19 2.57 19.27
CA SER A 143 -3.14 3.62 18.86
C SER A 143 -3.08 4.00 17.38
N LEU A 144 -2.09 3.50 16.63
CA LEU A 144 -1.94 3.71 15.19
C LEU A 144 -3.15 3.13 14.42
N TRP A 145 -3.78 3.98 13.62
CA TRP A 145 -4.92 3.59 12.81
C TRP A 145 -4.56 2.56 11.74
N LYS A 146 -5.47 1.59 11.57
CA LYS A 146 -5.46 0.58 10.52
C LYS A 146 -6.49 0.94 9.43
N PRO A 147 -6.35 0.42 8.19
CA PRO A 147 -7.37 0.58 7.15
C PRO A 147 -8.75 0.15 7.63
N ALA A 148 -9.81 0.84 7.21
CA ALA A 148 -11.19 0.44 7.51
C ALA A 148 -11.69 -0.58 6.47
N GLY A 149 -11.96 -1.82 6.91
CA GLY A 149 -12.47 -2.89 6.06
C GLY A 149 -12.60 -4.22 6.83
N PRO A 150 -13.06 -5.30 6.17
CA PRO A 150 -12.99 -6.64 6.76
C PRO A 150 -11.53 -7.07 6.94
N PRO A 151 -11.22 -7.97 7.90
CA PRO A 151 -9.86 -8.48 8.04
C PRO A 151 -9.43 -9.28 6.80
N PRO A 152 -8.12 -9.32 6.48
CA PRO A 152 -7.59 -10.21 5.46
C PRO A 152 -7.72 -11.66 5.91
N MET A 153 -7.98 -12.55 4.95
CA MET A 153 -8.12 -13.98 5.18
C MET A 153 -6.81 -14.60 5.69
N ALA A 154 -6.89 -15.58 6.60
CA ALA A 154 -5.74 -16.32 7.09
C ALA A 154 -5.02 -17.05 5.95
N SER A 155 -3.68 -17.00 5.91
CA SER A 155 -2.87 -17.46 4.76
C SER A 155 -2.94 -18.96 4.47
N ASP A 156 -3.40 -19.75 5.42
CA ASP A 156 -3.58 -21.20 5.39
C ASP A 156 -5.05 -21.64 5.18
N ALA A 157 -5.97 -20.70 5.00
CA ALA A 157 -7.36 -20.99 4.64
C ALA A 157 -7.47 -21.56 3.21
N ASP A 158 -8.38 -22.52 3.02
CA ASP A 158 -8.74 -23.12 1.71
C ASP A 158 -10.16 -22.67 1.26
N PRO A 159 -10.37 -21.38 0.95
CA PRO A 159 -11.69 -20.83 0.67
C PRO A 159 -12.33 -21.38 -0.60
N SER A 160 -13.65 -21.23 -0.68
CA SER A 160 -14.52 -21.58 -1.79
C SER A 160 -15.61 -20.53 -2.00
N TYR A 161 -16.32 -20.60 -3.13
CA TYR A 161 -17.52 -19.79 -3.33
C TYR A 161 -18.75 -20.56 -2.85
N GLU A 162 -19.45 -20.04 -1.83
CA GLU A 162 -20.72 -20.58 -1.34
C GLU A 162 -21.78 -20.57 -2.45
N VAL A 163 -21.78 -19.50 -3.26
CA VAL A 163 -22.65 -19.32 -4.42
C VAL A 163 -21.84 -18.69 -5.54
N ALA A 164 -21.88 -19.29 -6.72
CA ALA A 164 -21.39 -18.69 -7.96
C ALA A 164 -22.51 -18.68 -9.01
N VAL A 165 -22.79 -17.50 -9.56
CA VAL A 165 -23.80 -17.26 -10.60
C VAL A 165 -23.09 -16.85 -11.88
N ILE A 166 -23.19 -17.67 -12.92
CA ILE A 166 -22.60 -17.45 -14.24
C ILE A 166 -23.72 -17.20 -15.25
N LYS A 167 -23.67 -16.10 -15.99
CA LYS A 167 -24.63 -15.74 -17.05
C LYS A 167 -23.89 -15.43 -18.34
N PRO A 168 -24.49 -15.65 -19.54
CA PRO A 168 -23.98 -15.03 -20.76
C PRO A 168 -24.02 -13.51 -20.64
N ALA A 169 -22.95 -12.83 -21.04
CA ALA A 169 -22.84 -11.37 -20.93
C ALA A 169 -23.72 -10.64 -21.96
N LEU A 170 -24.17 -9.43 -21.63
CA LEU A 170 -24.94 -8.58 -22.54
C LEU A 170 -24.02 -7.92 -23.59
N PRO A 171 -24.43 -7.78 -24.87
CA PRO A 171 -23.59 -7.24 -25.93
C PRO A 171 -23.08 -5.80 -25.74
N GLU A 172 -23.65 -5.05 -24.80
CA GLU A 172 -23.30 -3.65 -24.50
C GLU A 172 -22.27 -3.53 -23.36
N GLU A 173 -22.03 -4.60 -22.58
CA GLU A 173 -21.10 -4.60 -21.44
C GLU A 173 -19.72 -5.20 -21.81
N GLN A 174 -19.05 -4.59 -22.78
CA GLN A 174 -17.87 -5.17 -23.47
C GLN A 174 -16.52 -5.06 -22.73
N HIS A 175 -16.48 -4.56 -21.49
CA HIS A 175 -15.24 -4.31 -20.75
C HIS A 175 -15.16 -5.11 -19.44
N PRO A 176 -14.11 -5.94 -19.25
CA PRO A 176 -13.92 -6.70 -18.01
C PRO A 176 -13.67 -5.82 -16.77
N ILE A 177 -14.74 -5.49 -16.06
CA ILE A 177 -14.67 -4.88 -14.73
C ILE A 177 -14.54 -6.01 -13.71
N TRP A 178 -13.34 -6.13 -13.12
CA TRP A 178 -13.05 -7.06 -12.02
C TRP A 178 -13.08 -6.31 -10.70
N ASN A 179 -14.05 -6.58 -9.83
CA ASN A 179 -14.07 -6.03 -8.48
C ASN A 179 -13.60 -7.07 -7.46
N MET A 180 -12.39 -6.85 -6.93
CA MET A 180 -11.78 -7.63 -5.85
C MET A 180 -11.67 -6.81 -4.53
N ARG A 181 -12.33 -5.65 -4.43
CA ARG A 181 -12.35 -4.82 -3.20
C ARG A 181 -13.51 -5.15 -2.27
N THR A 182 -14.51 -5.88 -2.78
CA THR A 182 -15.56 -6.55 -2.01
C THR A 182 -15.13 -7.99 -1.69
N PRO A 183 -15.67 -8.62 -0.62
CA PRO A 183 -15.53 -10.07 -0.44
C PRO A 183 -16.12 -10.84 -1.63
N GLU A 184 -17.26 -10.37 -2.14
CA GLU A 184 -17.82 -10.86 -3.40
C GLU A 184 -16.90 -10.56 -4.58
N PHE A 185 -16.64 -11.59 -5.37
CA PHE A 185 -15.99 -11.52 -6.67
C PHE A 185 -17.03 -11.17 -7.74
N HIS A 186 -16.77 -10.12 -8.50
CA HIS A 186 -17.58 -9.73 -9.66
C HIS A 186 -16.67 -9.56 -10.88
N ALA A 187 -17.06 -10.19 -12.00
CA ALA A 187 -16.40 -10.07 -13.30
C ALA A 187 -17.46 -10.01 -14.43
N THR A 188 -17.67 -8.82 -14.98
CA THR A 188 -18.53 -8.56 -16.15
C THR A 188 -17.79 -8.88 -17.45
N GLY A 189 -18.49 -9.35 -18.50
CA GLY A 189 -17.95 -9.43 -19.87
C GLY A 189 -16.66 -10.27 -20.03
N THR A 190 -16.39 -11.20 -19.11
CA THR A 190 -15.16 -12.01 -19.09
C THR A 190 -15.32 -13.27 -19.95
N ASN A 191 -14.24 -14.03 -20.18
CA ASN A 191 -14.31 -15.34 -20.85
C ASN A 191 -13.46 -16.38 -20.11
N ALA A 192 -13.60 -17.65 -20.51
CA ALA A 192 -12.86 -18.74 -19.88
C ALA A 192 -11.33 -18.60 -20.08
N ALA A 193 -10.88 -18.02 -21.20
CA ALA A 193 -9.46 -17.75 -21.43
C ALA A 193 -8.85 -16.78 -20.41
N GLU A 194 -9.52 -15.66 -20.08
CA GLU A 194 -9.00 -14.70 -19.09
C GLU A 194 -9.01 -15.27 -17.66
N LEU A 195 -10.03 -16.05 -17.30
CA LEU A 195 -10.06 -16.79 -16.02
C LEU A 195 -8.88 -17.78 -15.91
N ILE A 196 -8.60 -18.54 -16.97
CA ILE A 196 -7.47 -19.47 -17.03
C ILE A 196 -6.12 -18.73 -16.97
N LYS A 197 -5.95 -17.65 -17.76
CA LYS A 197 -4.76 -16.79 -17.76
C LYS A 197 -4.43 -16.31 -16.34
N MET A 198 -5.42 -15.77 -15.64
CA MET A 198 -5.28 -15.31 -14.25
C MET A 198 -4.93 -16.47 -13.29
N VAL A 199 -5.67 -17.59 -13.33
CA VAL A 199 -5.48 -18.72 -12.40
C VAL A 199 -4.13 -19.41 -12.53
N TYR A 200 -3.54 -19.43 -13.73
CA TYR A 200 -2.25 -20.07 -14.01
C TYR A 200 -1.08 -19.08 -14.17
N LYS A 201 -1.31 -17.76 -14.01
CA LYS A 201 -0.32 -16.68 -14.17
C LYS A 201 0.35 -16.67 -15.57
N ILE A 202 -0.39 -17.05 -16.61
CA ILE A 202 0.05 -17.03 -18.02
C ILE A 202 -0.65 -15.88 -18.79
N ARG A 203 -0.11 -15.48 -19.95
CA ARG A 203 -0.63 -14.36 -20.77
C ARG A 203 -0.73 -14.73 -22.26
N GLY A 204 -1.27 -13.81 -23.06
CA GLY A 204 -1.30 -13.92 -24.53
C GLY A 204 -1.80 -15.27 -25.05
N ARG A 205 -1.03 -15.89 -25.95
CA ARG A 205 -1.34 -17.20 -26.57
C ARG A 205 -0.68 -18.40 -25.86
N GLN A 206 -0.57 -18.36 -24.53
CA GLN A 206 -0.01 -19.45 -23.72
C GLN A 206 -1.04 -20.53 -23.31
N ILE A 207 -2.31 -20.39 -23.73
CA ILE A 207 -3.30 -21.47 -23.68
C ILE A 207 -3.23 -22.25 -24.99
N LEU A 208 -3.12 -23.57 -24.91
CA LEU A 208 -3.09 -24.49 -26.05
C LEU A 208 -4.31 -25.45 -26.00
N ASN A 209 -4.71 -25.96 -27.16
CA ASN A 209 -5.86 -26.86 -27.37
C ASN A 209 -7.24 -26.31 -26.91
N ALA A 210 -7.38 -25.00 -26.72
CA ALA A 210 -8.66 -24.39 -26.37
C ALA A 210 -9.70 -24.54 -27.50
N PRO A 211 -10.93 -25.01 -27.22
CA PRO A 211 -12.07 -24.85 -28.11
C PRO A 211 -12.38 -23.35 -28.36
N PRO A 212 -12.85 -22.94 -29.55
CA PRO A 212 -13.05 -21.51 -29.87
C PRO A 212 -13.92 -20.73 -28.87
N TRP A 213 -14.95 -21.39 -28.34
CA TRP A 213 -15.87 -20.78 -27.36
C TRP A 213 -15.16 -20.22 -26.11
N VAL A 214 -13.98 -20.73 -25.76
CA VAL A 214 -13.18 -20.31 -24.59
C VAL A 214 -12.71 -18.86 -24.69
N GLU A 215 -12.49 -18.34 -25.91
CA GLU A 215 -12.21 -16.93 -26.18
C GLU A 215 -13.47 -16.16 -26.62
N ASP A 216 -14.32 -16.77 -27.46
CA ASP A 216 -15.50 -16.11 -28.05
C ASP A 216 -16.65 -15.87 -27.06
N SER A 217 -16.90 -16.80 -26.13
CA SER A 217 -18.08 -16.74 -25.25
C SER A 217 -17.83 -15.84 -24.05
N LYS A 218 -18.69 -14.82 -23.90
CA LYS A 218 -18.61 -13.83 -22.83
C LYS A 218 -19.60 -14.13 -21.72
N PHE A 219 -19.16 -13.97 -20.48
CA PHE A 219 -19.90 -14.30 -19.27
C PHE A 219 -19.80 -13.19 -18.22
N ASP A 220 -20.89 -12.99 -17.49
CA ASP A 220 -20.91 -12.24 -16.24
C ASP A 220 -20.90 -13.24 -15.08
N ILE A 221 -19.99 -13.04 -14.13
CA ILE A 221 -19.82 -13.91 -12.97
C ILE A 221 -19.90 -13.08 -11.70
N THR A 222 -20.88 -13.41 -10.86
CA THR A 222 -20.97 -12.96 -9.46
C THR A 222 -20.75 -14.18 -8.56
N ALA A 223 -19.74 -14.16 -7.71
CA ALA A 223 -19.45 -15.25 -6.79
C ALA A 223 -19.17 -14.74 -5.37
N LYS A 224 -19.89 -15.32 -4.40
CA LYS A 224 -19.82 -14.96 -2.97
C LYS A 224 -18.97 -16.00 -2.23
N PRO A 225 -17.93 -15.60 -1.48
CA PRO A 225 -17.17 -16.52 -0.65
C PRO A 225 -18.01 -17.19 0.44
N ASP A 226 -17.52 -18.33 0.91
CA ASP A 226 -17.90 -18.96 2.19
C ASP A 226 -17.51 -18.14 3.44
N THR A 227 -16.70 -17.10 3.27
CA THR A 227 -15.99 -16.37 4.32
C THR A 227 -16.20 -14.85 4.25
N PRO A 228 -16.41 -14.14 5.38
CA PRO A 228 -16.53 -12.67 5.40
C PRO A 228 -15.19 -11.91 5.26
N GLU A 229 -14.06 -12.60 5.40
CA GLU A 229 -12.70 -12.07 5.21
C GLU A 229 -12.43 -11.67 3.76
N VAL A 230 -11.49 -10.74 3.54
CA VAL A 230 -11.01 -10.41 2.19
C VAL A 230 -9.95 -11.43 1.76
N PRO A 231 -10.14 -12.22 0.67
CA PRO A 231 -9.13 -13.13 0.18
C PRO A 231 -7.94 -12.38 -0.44
N THR A 232 -6.75 -12.95 -0.33
CA THR A 232 -5.58 -12.48 -1.11
C THR A 232 -5.70 -12.83 -2.59
N ASP A 233 -4.86 -12.23 -3.45
CA ASP A 233 -4.74 -12.58 -4.86
C ASP A 233 -4.49 -14.08 -5.10
N ASP A 234 -3.68 -14.72 -4.26
CA ASP A 234 -3.39 -16.16 -4.36
C ASP A 234 -4.59 -17.02 -3.94
N GLN A 235 -5.31 -16.65 -2.88
CA GLN A 235 -6.56 -17.31 -2.48
C GLN A 235 -7.67 -17.14 -3.52
N THR A 236 -7.81 -15.93 -4.08
CA THR A 236 -8.78 -15.66 -5.15
C THR A 236 -8.53 -16.56 -6.37
N ARG A 237 -7.26 -16.78 -6.75
CA ARG A 237 -6.91 -17.73 -7.81
C ARG A 237 -7.21 -19.19 -7.45
N ILE A 238 -7.13 -19.59 -6.18
CA ILE A 238 -7.54 -20.94 -5.73
C ILE A 238 -9.06 -21.09 -5.87
N MET A 239 -9.84 -20.12 -5.40
CA MET A 239 -11.32 -20.13 -5.52
C MET A 239 -11.79 -20.17 -6.97
N ILE A 240 -11.17 -19.37 -7.85
CA ILE A 240 -11.50 -19.36 -9.29
C ILE A 240 -11.02 -20.64 -9.98
N ARG A 241 -9.95 -21.30 -9.51
CA ARG A 241 -9.58 -22.64 -9.98
C ARG A 241 -10.64 -23.68 -9.63
N LYS A 242 -11.14 -23.68 -8.39
CA LYS A 242 -12.27 -24.54 -7.97
C LYS A 242 -13.48 -24.29 -8.88
N LEU A 243 -13.87 -23.03 -9.09
CA LEU A 243 -14.97 -22.64 -9.98
C LEU A 243 -14.77 -23.12 -11.43
N LEU A 244 -13.57 -23.03 -12.00
CA LEU A 244 -13.27 -23.54 -13.35
C LEU A 244 -13.40 -25.07 -13.42
N THR A 245 -12.92 -25.81 -12.42
CA THR A 245 -13.06 -27.27 -12.36
C THR A 245 -14.50 -27.72 -12.09
N GLU A 246 -15.26 -27.00 -11.28
CA GLU A 246 -16.64 -27.37 -10.90
C GLU A 246 -17.70 -26.94 -11.92
N ARG A 247 -17.56 -25.74 -12.51
CA ARG A 247 -18.60 -25.15 -13.39
C ARG A 247 -18.29 -25.33 -14.87
N PHE A 248 -17.02 -25.35 -15.27
CA PHE A 248 -16.57 -25.52 -16.66
C PHE A 248 -15.85 -26.87 -16.90
N HIS A 249 -15.81 -27.75 -15.89
CA HIS A 249 -15.14 -29.06 -15.94
C HIS A 249 -13.68 -29.02 -16.45
N LEU A 250 -12.95 -27.93 -16.16
CA LEU A 250 -11.59 -27.72 -16.67
C LEU A 250 -10.62 -28.83 -16.22
N VAL A 251 -10.11 -29.58 -17.21
CA VAL A 251 -8.97 -30.48 -17.08
C VAL A 251 -7.86 -29.96 -17.99
N CYS A 252 -6.67 -29.75 -17.43
CA CYS A 252 -5.51 -29.24 -18.16
C CYS A 252 -4.20 -29.62 -17.47
N HIS A 253 -3.12 -29.68 -18.23
CA HIS A 253 -1.75 -29.84 -17.73
C HIS A 253 -0.84 -28.69 -18.17
N THR A 254 0.30 -28.53 -17.49
CA THR A 254 1.28 -27.49 -17.80
C THR A 254 2.41 -28.03 -18.68
N GLY A 255 2.79 -27.28 -19.71
CA GLY A 255 3.97 -27.53 -20.54
C GLY A 255 4.87 -26.30 -20.64
N THR A 256 5.84 -26.35 -21.56
CA THR A 256 6.74 -25.22 -21.88
C THR A 256 6.92 -25.11 -23.40
N GLN A 257 6.89 -23.90 -23.95
CA GLN A 257 7.08 -23.64 -25.38
C GLN A 257 7.80 -22.30 -25.61
N ASP A 258 8.57 -22.20 -26.70
CA ASP A 258 9.24 -20.95 -27.10
C ASP A 258 8.25 -19.93 -27.68
N PHE A 259 8.21 -18.72 -27.10
CA PHE A 259 7.46 -17.57 -27.61
C PHE A 259 8.36 -16.36 -27.87
N PRO A 260 7.97 -15.44 -28.77
CA PRO A 260 8.59 -14.13 -28.85
C PRO A 260 8.23 -13.30 -27.61
N VAL A 261 9.26 -12.83 -26.88
CA VAL A 261 9.13 -12.02 -25.67
C VAL A 261 9.84 -10.69 -25.82
N LEU A 262 9.42 -9.68 -25.05
CA LEU A 262 10.23 -8.49 -24.81
C LEU A 262 11.03 -8.69 -23.52
N VAL A 263 12.35 -8.65 -23.62
CA VAL A 263 13.22 -8.66 -22.44
C VAL A 263 13.44 -7.21 -21.99
N MET A 264 13.02 -6.90 -20.76
CA MET A 264 13.28 -5.63 -20.09
C MET A 264 14.67 -5.65 -19.46
N THR A 265 15.46 -4.64 -19.78
CA THR A 265 16.80 -4.38 -19.22
C THR A 265 16.89 -2.92 -18.77
N LEU A 266 17.94 -2.54 -18.06
CA LEU A 266 18.26 -1.13 -17.82
C LEU A 266 19.03 -0.58 -19.04
N ASP A 267 18.69 0.61 -19.54
CA ASP A 267 19.56 1.30 -20.51
C ASP A 267 20.77 1.88 -19.74
N PRO A 268 22.02 1.53 -20.11
CA PRO A 268 23.21 2.14 -19.52
C PRO A 268 23.21 3.68 -19.54
N LYS A 269 22.54 4.32 -20.50
CA LYS A 269 22.42 5.77 -20.69
C LYS A 269 21.18 6.39 -20.05
N GLY A 270 20.15 5.59 -19.74
CA GLY A 270 18.92 6.07 -19.13
C GLY A 270 19.13 6.48 -17.66
N PRO A 271 18.10 7.08 -17.01
CA PRO A 271 18.09 7.21 -15.56
C PRO A 271 18.13 5.84 -14.86
N ARG A 272 18.21 5.84 -13.53
CA ARG A 272 18.10 4.63 -12.71
C ARG A 272 16.84 4.72 -11.86
N PRO A 273 16.06 3.63 -11.72
CA PRO A 273 15.01 3.55 -10.70
C PRO A 273 15.57 3.91 -9.33
N VAL A 274 14.87 4.78 -8.61
CA VAL A 274 15.31 5.25 -7.29
C VAL A 274 14.98 4.15 -6.28
N PRO A 275 15.93 3.63 -5.49
CA PRO A 275 15.61 2.66 -4.45
C PRO A 275 14.63 3.27 -3.44
N SER A 276 13.54 2.56 -3.15
CA SER A 276 12.57 3.01 -2.15
C SER A 276 13.14 2.85 -0.74
N ASP A 277 12.81 3.79 0.14
CA ASP A 277 13.05 3.71 1.58
C ASP A 277 12.03 2.73 2.21
N PRO A 278 12.47 1.61 2.80
CA PRO A 278 11.57 0.56 3.30
C PRO A 278 10.75 0.98 4.53
N ASP A 279 11.15 2.04 5.26
CA ASP A 279 10.44 2.51 6.44
C ASP A 279 9.31 3.51 6.09
N PHE A 280 9.37 4.15 4.91
CA PHE A 280 8.51 5.30 4.56
C PHE A 280 7.79 5.20 3.21
N ASN A 281 8.36 4.55 2.18
CA ASN A 281 7.62 4.24 0.96
C ASN A 281 6.63 3.10 1.23
N VAL A 282 5.38 3.26 0.79
CA VAL A 282 4.34 2.25 0.94
C VAL A 282 3.74 2.01 -0.43
N ARG A 283 3.69 0.75 -0.88
CA ARG A 283 3.31 0.39 -2.25
C ARG A 283 2.05 1.13 -2.70
N GLY A 284 2.19 1.94 -3.73
CA GLY A 284 1.08 2.74 -4.25
C GLY A 284 1.39 3.35 -5.61
N GLY A 285 0.35 3.47 -6.44
CA GLY A 285 0.37 4.28 -7.65
C GLY A 285 -0.35 5.60 -7.41
N MET A 286 0.25 6.70 -7.85
CA MET A 286 -0.31 8.04 -7.77
C MET A 286 -0.27 8.71 -9.14
N LEU A 287 -1.43 9.24 -9.58
CA LEU A 287 -1.54 10.02 -10.80
C LEU A 287 -1.41 11.51 -10.48
N LEU A 288 -0.50 12.16 -11.19
CA LEU A 288 -0.20 13.58 -11.12
C LEU A 288 -0.41 14.22 -12.48
N ARG A 289 -0.94 15.44 -12.52
CA ARG A 289 -1.00 16.24 -13.75
C ARG A 289 0.22 17.16 -13.81
N GLN A 290 0.91 17.16 -14.95
CA GLN A 290 1.99 18.10 -15.24
C GLN A 290 1.46 19.29 -16.06
N ASP A 291 2.19 20.41 -16.01
CA ASP A 291 2.03 21.48 -16.97
C ASP A 291 2.41 21.01 -18.38
N GLY A 292 1.86 21.66 -19.42
CA GLY A 292 1.97 21.18 -20.81
C GLY A 292 1.00 20.05 -21.17
N GLY A 293 0.40 19.37 -20.19
CA GLY A 293 -0.71 18.44 -20.40
C GLY A 293 -0.37 16.96 -20.31
N GLU A 294 0.89 16.59 -20.06
CA GLU A 294 1.25 15.22 -19.67
C GLU A 294 0.69 14.85 -18.28
N MET A 295 0.65 13.56 -18.00
CA MET A 295 0.33 13.00 -16.70
C MET A 295 1.46 12.09 -16.24
N GLN A 296 1.89 12.22 -14.99
CA GLN A 296 2.87 11.32 -14.39
C GLN A 296 2.17 10.27 -13.54
N LEU A 297 2.39 9.00 -13.86
CA LEU A 297 2.09 7.87 -12.99
C LEU A 297 3.35 7.57 -12.16
N HIS A 298 3.33 8.00 -10.91
CA HIS A 298 4.37 7.67 -9.94
C HIS A 298 4.00 6.37 -9.22
N LEU A 299 4.79 5.32 -9.43
CA LEU A 299 4.72 4.03 -8.76
C LEU A 299 5.78 4.03 -7.66
N SER A 300 5.36 3.95 -6.39
CA SER A 300 6.28 3.93 -5.26
C SER A 300 6.30 2.57 -4.59
N GLY A 301 7.48 2.14 -4.11
CA GLY A 301 7.66 0.90 -3.37
C GLY A 301 7.43 -0.37 -4.18
N VAL A 302 7.58 -0.33 -5.51
CA VAL A 302 7.28 -1.47 -6.41
C VAL A 302 8.53 -2.29 -6.71
N ASN A 303 8.41 -3.62 -6.74
CA ASN A 303 9.48 -4.48 -7.26
C ASN A 303 9.29 -4.76 -8.77
N MET A 304 10.31 -5.32 -9.44
CA MET A 304 10.26 -5.55 -10.89
C MET A 304 9.14 -6.48 -11.36
N GLN A 305 8.70 -7.46 -10.54
CA GLN A 305 7.61 -8.35 -10.90
C GLN A 305 6.25 -7.63 -10.87
N GLU A 306 6.07 -6.70 -9.93
CA GLU A 306 4.88 -5.84 -9.85
C GLU A 306 4.86 -4.82 -10.98
N PHE A 307 5.99 -4.15 -11.23
CA PHE A 307 6.14 -3.21 -12.35
C PHE A 307 5.90 -3.89 -13.71
N LEU A 308 6.45 -5.09 -13.92
CA LEU A 308 6.20 -5.89 -15.12
C LEU A 308 4.75 -6.35 -15.24
N LYS A 309 4.07 -6.67 -14.13
CA LYS A 309 2.63 -6.97 -14.15
C LYS A 309 1.86 -5.74 -14.65
N ASP A 310 2.08 -4.58 -14.04
CA ASP A 310 1.33 -3.37 -14.37
C ASP A 310 1.62 -2.86 -15.80
N LEU A 311 2.82 -3.10 -16.35
CA LEU A 311 3.12 -2.92 -17.79
C LEU A 311 2.37 -3.95 -18.66
N MET A 312 2.48 -5.25 -18.38
CA MET A 312 1.86 -6.31 -19.21
C MET A 312 0.32 -6.34 -19.17
N ASP A 313 -0.29 -5.78 -18.13
CA ASP A 313 -1.75 -5.65 -18.08
C ASP A 313 -2.27 -4.60 -19.08
N ARG A 314 -1.38 -3.75 -19.62
CA ARG A 314 -1.64 -2.79 -20.71
C ARG A 314 -1.04 -3.24 -22.04
N TYR A 315 0.24 -3.63 -22.04
CA TYR A 315 0.93 -4.15 -23.22
C TYR A 315 0.67 -5.66 -23.39
N ARG A 316 -0.38 -6.00 -24.15
CA ARG A 316 -0.89 -7.39 -24.26
C ARG A 316 -0.22 -8.25 -25.34
N ASP A 317 0.46 -7.67 -26.33
CA ASP A 317 0.91 -8.41 -27.54
C ASP A 317 1.92 -9.52 -27.24
N ARG A 318 2.83 -9.29 -26.28
CA ARG A 318 3.96 -10.16 -25.94
C ARG A 318 4.22 -10.11 -24.44
N GLN A 319 4.54 -11.27 -23.86
CA GLN A 319 5.04 -11.30 -22.49
C GLN A 319 6.35 -10.52 -22.38
N ILE A 320 6.46 -9.72 -21.31
CA ILE A 320 7.68 -9.03 -20.90
C ILE A 320 8.40 -9.89 -19.85
N VAL A 321 9.73 -9.97 -19.91
CA VAL A 321 10.60 -10.75 -19.02
C VAL A 321 11.67 -9.84 -18.41
N ASP A 322 11.95 -9.99 -17.12
CA ASP A 322 12.95 -9.19 -16.39
C ASP A 322 14.37 -9.76 -16.57
N GLU A 323 15.27 -8.96 -17.15
CA GLU A 323 16.73 -9.15 -17.10
C GLU A 323 17.43 -7.87 -16.59
N THR A 324 16.75 -7.04 -15.79
CA THR A 324 17.35 -5.82 -15.19
C THR A 324 18.36 -6.14 -14.08
N GLY A 325 18.19 -7.27 -13.39
CA GLY A 325 18.97 -7.65 -12.22
C GLY A 325 18.62 -6.88 -10.93
N LEU A 326 17.53 -6.12 -10.93
CA LEU A 326 17.07 -5.36 -9.77
C LEU A 326 16.26 -6.24 -8.80
N THR A 327 16.63 -6.22 -7.51
CA THR A 327 16.05 -7.12 -6.48
C THR A 327 15.37 -6.40 -5.32
N GLY A 328 15.46 -5.07 -5.25
CA GLY A 328 14.78 -4.25 -4.24
C GLY A 328 13.38 -3.80 -4.65
N THR A 329 12.82 -2.88 -3.86
CA THR A 329 11.70 -2.01 -4.24
C THR A 329 12.22 -0.67 -4.73
N TYR A 330 11.53 -0.08 -5.69
CA TYR A 330 11.93 1.15 -6.37
C TYR A 330 10.75 2.10 -6.56
N ASP A 331 11.06 3.39 -6.57
CA ASP A 331 10.18 4.45 -7.01
C ASP A 331 10.45 4.72 -8.51
N ILE A 332 9.40 4.59 -9.33
CA ILE A 332 9.43 4.67 -10.79
C ILE A 332 8.35 5.66 -11.23
N THR A 333 8.70 6.64 -12.05
CA THR A 333 7.74 7.60 -12.61
C THR A 333 7.63 7.41 -14.13
N LEU A 334 6.42 7.16 -14.61
CA LEU A 334 6.09 7.10 -16.04
C LEU A 334 5.40 8.40 -16.46
N SER A 335 5.97 9.13 -17.43
CA SER A 335 5.24 10.19 -18.16
C SER A 335 4.37 9.55 -19.24
N LEU A 336 3.06 9.80 -19.19
CA LEU A 336 2.06 9.24 -20.09
C LEU A 336 1.14 10.34 -20.64
N PRO A 337 0.66 10.22 -21.89
CA PRO A 337 -0.38 11.10 -22.39
C PRO A 337 -1.71 10.85 -21.64
N PRO A 338 -2.58 11.86 -21.48
CA PRO A 338 -3.86 11.69 -20.77
C PRO A 338 -4.76 10.59 -21.35
N ALA A 339 -4.64 10.24 -22.64
CA ALA A 339 -5.40 9.19 -23.28
C ALA A 339 -5.08 7.80 -22.69
N ALA A 340 -3.79 7.45 -22.58
CA ALA A 340 -3.32 6.17 -22.06
C ALA A 340 -3.77 5.88 -20.62
N LEU A 341 -3.96 6.93 -19.81
CA LEU A 341 -4.46 6.81 -18.43
C LEU A 341 -5.99 6.75 -18.31
N GLN A 342 -6.72 7.40 -19.22
CA GLN A 342 -8.18 7.45 -19.15
C GLN A 342 -8.85 6.12 -19.54
N GLY A 343 -8.14 5.20 -20.20
CA GLY A 343 -8.67 3.90 -20.59
C GLY A 343 -9.85 4.08 -21.53
N THR A 344 -9.59 4.62 -22.71
CA THR A 344 -10.56 5.19 -23.65
C THR A 344 -11.79 4.30 -23.89
N GLY A 345 -12.89 4.60 -23.18
CA GLY A 345 -14.23 4.11 -23.49
C GLY A 345 -14.84 4.70 -24.77
N ASP A 346 -13.99 5.23 -25.66
CA ASP A 346 -14.31 5.71 -27.00
C ASP A 346 -13.04 5.60 -27.88
N GLY A 347 -13.00 4.58 -28.73
CA GLY A 347 -12.15 4.50 -29.94
C GLY A 347 -10.62 4.30 -29.81
N GLY A 348 -9.97 4.69 -28.71
CA GLY A 348 -8.50 4.52 -28.58
C GLY A 348 -8.09 3.04 -28.50
N ALA A 349 -7.17 2.61 -29.35
CA ALA A 349 -6.80 1.20 -29.48
C ALA A 349 -6.01 0.69 -28.27
N GLU A 350 -6.36 -0.49 -27.74
CA GLU A 350 -5.63 -1.10 -26.62
C GLU A 350 -4.13 -1.30 -26.91
N GLU A 351 -3.79 -1.55 -28.18
CA GLU A 351 -2.41 -1.68 -28.69
C GLU A 351 -1.61 -0.37 -28.56
N GLU A 352 -2.23 0.77 -28.91
CA GLU A 352 -1.62 2.10 -28.82
C GLU A 352 -1.33 2.48 -27.35
N VAL A 353 -2.32 2.29 -26.47
CA VAL A 353 -2.17 2.44 -25.02
C VAL A 353 -1.08 1.50 -24.47
N GLY A 354 -1.00 0.27 -24.97
CA GLY A 354 0.08 -0.65 -24.64
C GLY A 354 1.47 -0.10 -25.02
N THR A 355 1.61 0.49 -26.22
CA THR A 355 2.89 1.06 -26.67
C THR A 355 3.30 2.32 -25.91
N ASP A 356 2.35 3.17 -25.49
CA ASP A 356 2.64 4.34 -24.64
C ASP A 356 3.31 3.95 -23.32
N TYR A 357 2.85 2.87 -22.67
CA TYR A 357 3.44 2.37 -21.42
C TYR A 357 4.86 1.81 -21.62
N ILE A 358 5.14 1.19 -22.76
CA ILE A 358 6.50 0.76 -23.12
C ILE A 358 7.41 1.97 -23.34
N ALA A 359 6.99 2.96 -24.14
CA ALA A 359 7.77 4.18 -24.39
C ALA A 359 8.03 4.99 -23.11
N ALA A 360 7.03 5.09 -22.23
CA ALA A 360 7.18 5.73 -20.92
C ALA A 360 8.19 4.99 -20.03
N ALA A 361 8.23 3.66 -20.07
CA ALA A 361 9.23 2.88 -19.35
C ALA A 361 10.64 3.02 -19.96
N GLU A 362 10.78 3.17 -21.27
CA GLU A 362 12.08 3.49 -21.88
C GLU A 362 12.59 4.88 -21.48
N HIS A 363 11.71 5.89 -21.41
CA HIS A 363 12.04 7.20 -20.83
C HIS A 363 12.40 7.12 -19.33
N ALA A 364 11.78 6.19 -18.58
CA ALA A 364 12.13 5.89 -17.18
C ALA A 364 13.45 5.08 -17.02
N GLY A 365 14.18 4.83 -18.11
CA GLY A 365 15.52 4.24 -18.09
C GLY A 365 15.58 2.72 -18.28
N PHE A 366 14.45 2.09 -18.61
CA PHE A 366 14.42 0.71 -19.07
C PHE A 366 14.69 0.63 -20.58
N LYS A 367 14.82 -0.59 -21.09
CA LYS A 367 15.01 -0.88 -22.51
C LYS A 367 14.47 -2.26 -22.85
N PHE A 368 13.69 -2.36 -23.93
CA PHE A 368 13.06 -3.62 -24.33
C PHE A 368 13.76 -4.22 -25.55
N VAL A 369 14.08 -5.52 -25.47
CA VAL A 369 14.76 -6.27 -26.54
C VAL A 369 13.96 -7.51 -26.90
N SER A 370 13.51 -7.62 -28.15
CA SER A 370 12.78 -8.83 -28.58
C SER A 370 13.70 -10.04 -28.63
N LYS A 371 13.38 -11.09 -27.87
CA LYS A 371 14.04 -12.40 -27.92
C LYS A 371 13.01 -13.51 -28.14
N LYS A 372 13.46 -14.76 -28.25
CA LYS A 372 12.65 -15.93 -27.91
C LYS A 372 12.99 -16.38 -26.50
N ALA A 373 11.99 -16.86 -25.75
CA ALA A 373 12.20 -17.52 -24.46
C ALA A 373 11.21 -18.69 -24.28
N PRO A 374 11.62 -19.76 -23.59
CA PRO A 374 10.73 -20.83 -23.18
C PRO A 374 9.82 -20.32 -22.06
N LEU A 375 8.51 -20.30 -22.30
CA LEU A 375 7.50 -19.87 -21.34
C LEU A 375 6.55 -21.02 -20.96
N PRO A 376 5.99 -21.01 -19.74
CA PRO A 376 4.97 -21.97 -19.35
C PRO A 376 3.71 -21.83 -20.21
N VAL A 377 3.08 -22.95 -20.54
CA VAL A 377 1.80 -23.03 -21.23
C VAL A 377 0.81 -23.88 -20.44
N VAL A 378 -0.48 -23.59 -20.57
CA VAL A 378 -1.57 -24.45 -20.11
C VAL A 378 -2.13 -25.15 -21.34
N ILE A 379 -2.07 -26.47 -21.35
CA ILE A 379 -2.62 -27.32 -22.41
C ILE A 379 -3.96 -27.83 -21.88
N ILE A 380 -5.05 -27.43 -22.53
CA ILE A 380 -6.40 -27.89 -22.17
C ILE A 380 -6.56 -29.33 -22.68
N ASP A 381 -6.95 -30.22 -21.77
CA ASP A 381 -7.29 -31.62 -22.06
C ASP A 381 -8.81 -31.78 -22.24
N HIS A 382 -9.59 -31.07 -21.41
CA HIS A 382 -11.04 -30.95 -21.52
C HIS A 382 -11.55 -29.64 -20.91
N ILE A 383 -12.59 -29.05 -21.49
CA ILE A 383 -13.35 -27.93 -20.90
C ILE A 383 -14.75 -27.86 -21.54
N ASP A 384 -15.78 -27.76 -20.72
CA ASP A 384 -17.18 -27.58 -21.14
C ASP A 384 -17.63 -26.12 -20.97
N PRO A 385 -18.59 -25.64 -21.79
CA PRO A 385 -19.35 -24.42 -21.49
C PRO A 385 -19.97 -24.52 -20.08
N PRO A 386 -20.14 -23.40 -19.37
CA PRO A 386 -20.48 -23.43 -17.94
C PRO A 386 -21.84 -24.07 -17.70
N THR A 387 -21.90 -24.94 -16.69
CA THR A 387 -23.14 -25.52 -16.20
C THR A 387 -24.12 -24.44 -15.76
N ALA A 388 -25.41 -24.61 -16.06
CA ALA A 388 -26.47 -23.68 -15.66
C ALA A 388 -26.58 -23.58 -14.12
N ASN A 389 -26.98 -22.40 -13.63
CA ASN A 389 -27.08 -22.09 -12.19
C ASN A 389 -28.21 -22.86 -11.50
#